data_AF-B5YD76-F1
#
_entry.id   AF-B5YD76-F1
#
_cell.length_a   1.000
_cell.length_b   1.000
_cell.length_c   1.000
_cell.angle_alpha   90.00
_cell.angle_beta   90.00
_cell.angle_gamma   90.00
#
_symmetry.space_group_name_H-M   'P 1'
#
loop_
_entity.id
_entity.type
_entity.pdbx_description
1 polymer ?
#
loop_
_entity_poly.entity_id
_entity_poly.type
_entity_poly.pdbx_seq_one_letter_code
_entity_poly.pdbx_strand_id
1 'polypeptide(L)'
;MENLVISRLRILTFLFIAVYLLPNSFFDDLRIWLLILFALLYSSIVYYFVAREKLQENLTLSIIDLLIVFFYLFLINQMATKFVFLIYLPAIKEILYRRIKNAYIISFMGNLGVIVLSFILKENLPLEISLSLIPISFLIPYFSSSYIKEMEGS
;
A
#
# COMPACT_ATOMS: atom_id res chain seq x y z
N MET A 1 -1.10 -14.87 16.10
CA MET A 1 -1.36 -15.50 14.78
C MET A 1 -1.60 -14.45 13.69
N GLU A 2 -2.48 -13.45 13.94
CA GLU A 2 -2.80 -12.37 12.99
C GLU A 2 -1.59 -11.57 12.49
N ASN A 3 -0.66 -11.19 13.39
CA ASN A 3 0.56 -10.47 13.00
C ASN A 3 1.43 -11.20 11.97
N LEU A 4 1.49 -12.51 12.09
CA LEU A 4 2.31 -13.37 11.25
C LEU A 4 1.66 -13.57 9.88
N VAL A 5 0.33 -13.70 9.83
CA VAL A 5 -0.45 -13.75 8.58
C VAL A 5 -0.32 -12.45 7.80
N ILE A 6 -0.42 -11.31 8.48
CA ILE A 6 -0.38 -10.00 7.82
C ILE A 6 1.03 -9.65 7.33
N SER A 7 2.07 -10.03 8.08
CA SER A 7 3.45 -9.93 7.59
C SER A 7 3.68 -10.77 6.34
N ARG A 8 3.05 -11.95 6.22
CA ARG A 8 3.09 -12.76 4.99
C ARG A 8 2.32 -12.12 3.83
N LEU A 9 1.16 -11.51 4.10
CA LEU A 9 0.41 -10.75 3.09
C LEU A 9 1.24 -9.58 2.56
N ARG A 10 2.01 -8.91 3.41
CA ARG A 10 2.92 -7.84 3.00
C ARG A 10 3.96 -8.34 1.99
N ILE A 11 4.61 -9.47 2.28
CA ILE A 11 5.57 -10.10 1.36
C ILE A 11 4.89 -10.43 0.03
N LEU A 12 3.73 -11.10 0.08
CA LEU A 12 2.97 -11.47 -1.12
C LEU A 12 2.59 -10.26 -1.97
N THR A 13 2.22 -9.15 -1.34
CA THR A 13 1.85 -7.92 -2.02
C THR A 13 3.02 -7.35 -2.81
N PHE A 14 4.20 -7.23 -2.18
CA PHE A 14 5.40 -6.75 -2.88
C PHE A 14 5.89 -7.71 -3.96
N LEU A 15 5.72 -9.02 -3.73
CA LEU A 15 6.06 -10.05 -4.70
C LEU A 15 5.12 -10.00 -5.92
N PHE A 16 3.83 -9.73 -5.72
CA PHE A 16 2.87 -9.55 -6.80
C PHE A 16 3.17 -8.29 -7.63
N ILE A 17 3.52 -7.18 -6.97
CA ILE A 17 3.99 -5.95 -7.63
C ILE A 17 5.23 -6.26 -8.48
N ALA A 18 6.21 -6.99 -7.92
CA ALA A 18 7.41 -7.38 -8.64
C ALA A 18 7.10 -8.24 -9.88
N VAL A 19 6.25 -9.27 -9.72
CA VAL A 19 5.84 -10.14 -10.83
C VAL A 19 5.10 -9.38 -11.92
N TYR A 20 4.26 -8.42 -11.56
CA TYR A 20 3.53 -7.62 -12.55
C TYR A 20 4.44 -6.58 -13.24
N LEU A 21 5.49 -6.11 -12.57
CA LEU A 21 6.49 -5.20 -13.16
C LEU A 21 7.46 -5.91 -14.11
N LEU A 22 7.84 -7.17 -13.83
CA LEU A 22 8.74 -7.95 -14.68
C LEU A 22 8.34 -7.98 -16.18
N PRO A 23 7.07 -8.16 -16.57
CA PRO A 23 6.66 -8.15 -17.97
C PRO A 23 6.39 -6.75 -18.54
N ASN A 24 6.11 -5.74 -17.71
CA ASN A 24 5.68 -4.41 -18.16
C ASN A 24 6.80 -3.36 -18.17
N SER A 25 7.89 -3.58 -17.42
CA SER A 25 9.08 -2.74 -17.40
C SER A 25 10.34 -3.60 -17.49
N PHE A 26 10.87 -3.65 -18.71
CA PHE A 26 12.29 -3.71 -19.09
C PHE A 26 13.28 -4.24 -18.03
N PHE A 27 13.97 -5.34 -18.39
CA PHE A 27 15.18 -5.83 -17.72
C PHE A 27 16.33 -4.80 -17.63
N ASP A 28 16.20 -3.64 -18.28
CA ASP A 28 17.28 -2.64 -18.44
C ASP A 28 17.29 -1.51 -17.39
N ASP A 29 16.21 -1.29 -16.62
CA ASP A 29 16.20 -0.21 -15.62
C ASP A 29 16.59 -0.73 -14.23
N LEU A 30 17.88 -0.62 -13.92
CA LEU A 30 18.48 -0.99 -12.63
C LEU A 30 17.74 -0.38 -11.42
N ARG A 31 17.08 0.78 -11.59
CA ARG A 31 16.31 1.42 -10.51
C ARG A 31 15.12 0.57 -10.07
N ILE A 32 14.45 -0.09 -11.00
CA ILE A 32 13.29 -0.94 -10.74
C ILE A 32 13.72 -2.21 -10.01
N TRP A 33 14.86 -2.79 -10.41
CA TRP A 33 15.45 -3.96 -9.73
C TRP A 33 15.84 -3.66 -8.28
N LEU A 34 16.54 -2.54 -8.04
CA LEU A 34 16.90 -2.10 -6.69
C LEU A 34 15.67 -1.90 -5.81
N LEU A 35 14.60 -1.36 -6.40
CA LEU A 35 13.35 -1.09 -5.71
C LEU A 35 12.63 -2.37 -5.30
N ILE A 36 12.51 -3.35 -6.21
CA ILE A 36 11.93 -4.68 -5.93
C ILE A 36 12.75 -5.38 -4.84
N LEU A 37 14.07 -5.39 -4.97
CA LEU A 37 14.96 -5.98 -3.99
C LEU A 37 14.80 -5.32 -2.61
N PHE A 38 14.72 -3.99 -2.57
CA PHE A 38 14.50 -3.24 -1.34
C PHE A 38 13.17 -3.62 -0.67
N ALA A 39 12.07 -3.73 -1.41
CA ALA A 39 10.78 -4.09 -0.82
C ALA A 39 10.73 -5.55 -0.33
N LEU A 40 11.36 -6.48 -1.05
CA LEU A 40 11.49 -7.86 -0.62
C LEU A 40 12.35 -7.98 0.65
N LEU A 41 13.48 -7.26 0.71
CA LEU A 41 14.33 -7.21 1.90
C LEU A 41 13.59 -6.57 3.08
N TYR A 42 12.96 -5.42 2.87
CA TYR A 42 12.18 -4.73 3.90
C TYR A 42 11.08 -5.64 4.47
N SER A 43 10.25 -6.24 3.60
CA SER A 43 9.17 -7.12 4.04
C SER A 43 9.67 -8.39 4.74
N SER A 44 10.78 -8.96 4.29
CA SER A 44 11.42 -10.12 4.92
C SER A 44 12.00 -9.79 6.29
N ILE A 45 12.64 -8.63 6.44
CA ILE A 45 13.18 -8.15 7.72
C ILE A 45 12.03 -7.93 8.71
N VAL A 46 10.96 -7.23 8.29
CA VAL A 46 9.78 -7.02 9.15
C VAL A 46 9.18 -8.36 9.56
N TYR A 47 8.98 -9.28 8.62
CA TYR A 47 8.49 -10.63 8.92
C TYR A 47 9.36 -11.36 9.94
N TYR A 48 10.69 -11.31 9.80
CA TYR A 48 11.61 -11.94 10.73
C TYR A 48 11.45 -11.38 12.15
N PHE A 49 11.36 -10.05 12.31
CA PHE A 49 11.18 -9.43 13.62
C PHE A 49 9.80 -9.70 14.23
N VAL A 50 8.75 -9.73 13.40
CA VAL A 50 7.39 -10.11 13.84
C VAL A 50 7.33 -11.57 14.29
N ALA A 51 7.95 -12.50 13.54
CA ALA A 51 8.00 -13.91 13.87
C ALA A 51 8.76 -14.21 15.17
N ARG A 52 9.65 -13.31 15.59
CA ARG A 52 10.38 -13.34 16.87
C ARG A 52 9.69 -12.52 17.96
N GLU A 53 8.49 -12.01 17.72
CA GLU A 53 7.71 -11.17 18.63
C GLU A 53 8.45 -9.89 19.09
N LYS A 54 9.50 -9.48 18.36
CA LYS A 54 10.29 -8.27 18.66
C LYS A 54 9.65 -6.99 18.13
N LEU A 55 8.67 -7.14 17.23
CA LEU A 55 8.03 -6.05 16.55
C LEU A 55 6.54 -6.38 16.42
N GLN A 56 5.70 -5.42 16.81
CA GLN A 56 4.26 -5.52 16.67
C GLN A 56 3.79 -4.61 15.55
N GLU A 57 2.78 -5.07 14.81
CA GLU A 57 2.19 -4.32 13.72
C GLU A 57 1.42 -3.11 14.26
N ASN A 58 1.74 -1.93 13.76
CA ASN A 58 1.22 -0.66 14.25
C ASN A 58 1.01 0.34 13.10
N LEU A 59 0.38 1.48 13.42
CA LEU A 59 0.15 2.55 12.46
C LEU A 59 1.45 3.04 11.81
N THR A 60 2.54 3.12 12.57
CA THR A 60 3.85 3.59 12.07
C THR A 60 4.35 2.74 10.91
N LEU A 61 4.23 1.40 11.01
CA LEU A 61 4.60 0.50 9.92
C LEU A 61 3.71 0.70 8.69
N SER A 62 2.43 0.99 8.89
CA SER A 62 1.49 1.29 7.79
C SER A 62 1.80 2.60 7.09
N ILE A 63 2.30 3.61 7.83
CA ILE A 63 2.81 4.85 7.24
C ILE A 63 4.09 4.56 6.43
N ILE A 64 5.01 3.74 6.95
CA ILE A 64 6.22 3.33 6.22
C ILE A 64 5.84 2.58 4.94
N ASP A 65 4.91 1.62 5.02
CA ASP A 65 4.41 0.89 3.86
C ASP A 65 3.83 1.85 2.81
N LEU A 66 3.07 2.88 3.24
CA LEU A 66 2.51 3.90 2.35
C LEU A 66 3.59 4.76 1.69
N LEU A 67 4.62 5.17 2.43
CA LEU A 67 5.75 5.93 1.88
C LEU A 67 6.53 5.11 0.84
N ILE A 68 6.73 3.82 1.09
CA ILE A 68 7.33 2.90 0.11
C ILE A 68 6.47 2.88 -1.16
N VAL A 69 5.15 2.72 -1.04
CA VAL A 69 4.24 2.74 -2.20
C VAL A 69 4.35 4.05 -2.99
N PHE A 70 4.40 5.21 -2.34
CA PHE A 70 4.58 6.49 -3.05
C PHE A 70 5.93 6.57 -3.76
N PHE A 71 7.00 6.11 -3.12
CA PHE A 71 8.31 6.06 -3.74
C PHE A 71 8.32 5.14 -4.98
N TYR A 72 7.58 4.03 -4.92
CA TYR A 72 7.34 3.15 -6.06
C TYR A 72 6.63 3.86 -7.21
N LEU A 73 5.52 4.55 -6.92
CA LEU A 73 4.76 5.29 -7.93
C LEU A 73 5.58 6.41 -8.57
N PHE A 74 6.44 7.06 -7.78
CA PHE A 74 7.33 8.10 -8.28
C PHE A 74 8.40 7.56 -9.24
N LEU A 75 9.04 6.45 -8.89
CA LEU A 75 10.11 5.88 -9.71
C LEU A 75 9.61 5.22 -10.99
N ILE A 76 8.41 4.60 -10.95
CA ILE A 76 7.79 3.93 -12.10
C ILE A 76 6.74 4.88 -12.72
N ASN A 77 7.13 6.15 -12.91
CA ASN A 77 6.21 7.23 -13.25
C ASN A 77 5.36 6.92 -14.49
N GLN A 78 5.94 6.34 -15.55
CA GLN A 78 5.23 6.00 -16.80
C GLN A 78 4.07 5.01 -16.61
N MET A 79 4.04 4.25 -15.52
CA MET A 79 2.96 3.33 -15.18
C MET A 79 2.20 3.73 -13.92
N ALA A 80 2.48 4.90 -13.35
CA ALA A 80 1.95 5.33 -12.07
C ALA A 80 0.42 5.15 -12.00
N THR A 81 -0.32 5.55 -13.04
CA THR A 81 -1.78 5.38 -13.17
C THR A 81 -2.26 3.94 -13.00
N LYS A 82 -1.56 2.96 -13.55
CA LYS A 82 -1.91 1.53 -13.44
C LYS A 82 -1.70 1.00 -12.02
N PHE A 83 -0.83 1.63 -11.23
CA PHE A 83 -0.45 1.18 -9.90
C PHE A 83 -1.00 2.06 -8.78
N VAL A 84 -1.77 3.12 -9.07
CA VAL A 84 -2.28 4.01 -8.01
C VAL A 84 -3.11 3.26 -6.97
N PHE A 85 -3.78 2.17 -7.35
CA PHE A 85 -4.52 1.34 -6.39
C PHE A 85 -3.66 0.78 -5.25
N LEU A 86 -2.33 0.72 -5.40
CA LEU A 86 -1.42 0.24 -4.36
C LEU A 86 -1.45 1.10 -3.09
N ILE A 87 -1.87 2.37 -3.18
CA ILE A 87 -2.00 3.25 -2.00
C ILE A 87 -3.02 2.71 -0.98
N TYR A 88 -3.92 1.81 -1.41
CA TYR A 88 -4.94 1.23 -0.54
C TYR A 88 -4.44 0.00 0.23
N LEU A 89 -3.32 -0.60 -0.15
CA LEU A 89 -2.79 -1.79 0.53
C LEU A 89 -2.51 -1.55 2.01
N PRO A 90 -1.87 -0.44 2.43
CA PRO A 90 -1.68 -0.17 3.85
C PRO A 90 -2.99 0.09 4.60
N ALA A 91 -4.02 0.63 3.93
CA ALA A 91 -5.35 0.82 4.52
C ALA A 91 -6.09 -0.51 4.71
N ILE A 92 -6.04 -1.40 3.70
CA ILE A 92 -6.59 -2.76 3.78
C ILE A 92 -5.92 -3.53 4.93
N LYS A 93 -4.60 -3.37 5.09
CA LYS A 93 -3.86 -3.95 6.22
C LYS A 93 -4.44 -3.52 7.57
N GLU A 94 -4.70 -2.23 7.77
CA GLU A 94 -5.32 -1.72 9.01
C GLU A 94 -6.73 -2.25 9.23
N ILE A 95 -7.50 -2.48 8.15
CA ILE A 95 -8.82 -3.09 8.23
C ILE A 95 -8.75 -4.54 8.71
N LEU A 96 -7.78 -5.32 8.22
CA LEU A 96 -7.55 -6.69 8.69
C LEU A 96 -7.21 -6.75 10.19
N TYR A 97 -6.60 -5.68 10.73
CA TYR A 97 -6.38 -5.49 12.16
C TYR A 97 -7.58 -4.97 12.95
N ARG A 98 -8.73 -4.78 12.29
CA ARG A 98 -9.91 -4.10 12.84
C ARG A 98 -9.61 -2.67 13.35
N ARG A 99 -8.52 -2.05 12.89
CA ARG A 99 -8.13 -0.68 13.25
C ARG A 99 -8.73 0.32 12.26
N ILE A 100 -10.06 0.37 12.20
CA ILE A 100 -10.80 1.16 11.21
C ILE A 100 -10.41 2.64 11.22
N LYS A 101 -10.21 3.25 12.40
CA LYS A 101 -9.75 4.65 12.51
C LYS A 101 -8.40 4.87 11.82
N ASN A 102 -7.48 3.93 11.97
CA ASN A 102 -6.17 3.99 11.32
C ASN A 102 -6.29 3.82 9.81
N ALA A 103 -7.16 2.92 9.35
CA ALA A 103 -7.43 2.73 7.92
C ALA A 103 -7.92 4.03 7.26
N TYR A 104 -8.83 4.77 7.91
CA TYR A 104 -9.25 6.10 7.44
C TYR A 104 -8.10 7.09 7.34
N ILE A 105 -7.24 7.15 8.36
CA ILE A 105 -6.07 8.06 8.37
C ILE A 105 -5.13 7.71 7.21
N ILE A 106 -4.81 6.43 7.04
CA ILE A 106 -3.93 5.95 5.98
C ILE A 106 -4.54 6.21 4.59
N SER A 107 -5.83 5.93 4.38
CA SER A 107 -6.53 6.26 3.14
C SER A 107 -6.46 7.76 2.83
N PHE A 108 -6.71 8.61 3.82
CA PHE A 108 -6.66 10.07 3.65
C PHE A 108 -5.24 10.54 3.25
N MET A 109 -4.22 10.09 3.98
CA MET A 109 -2.81 10.36 3.65
C MET A 109 -2.44 9.83 2.25
N GLY A 110 -2.98 8.66 1.90
CA GLY A 110 -2.91 8.05 0.57
C GLY A 110 -3.30 9.03 -0.53
N ASN A 111 -4.52 9.56 -0.47
CA ASN A 111 -4.99 10.50 -1.49
C ASN A 111 -4.19 11.79 -1.52
N LEU A 112 -3.86 12.36 -0.34
CA LEU A 112 -3.05 13.57 -0.29
C LEU A 112 -1.71 13.38 -1.01
N GLY A 113 -1.05 12.25 -0.78
CA GLY A 113 0.20 11.92 -1.45
C GLY A 113 0.03 11.72 -2.96
N VAL A 114 -1.04 11.07 -3.42
CA VAL A 114 -1.33 10.91 -4.86
C VAL A 114 -1.62 12.25 -5.52
N ILE A 115 -2.36 13.14 -4.87
CA ILE A 115 -2.62 14.51 -5.37
C ILE A 115 -1.29 15.26 -5.52
N VAL A 116 -0.42 15.21 -4.51
CA VAL A 116 0.92 15.81 -4.58
C VAL A 116 1.74 15.20 -5.72
N LEU A 117 1.74 13.87 -5.87
CA LEU A 117 2.42 13.19 -6.97
C LEU A 117 1.86 13.59 -8.34
N SER A 118 0.58 13.89 -8.46
CA SER A 118 -0.05 14.31 -9.72
C SER A 118 0.45 15.68 -10.17
N PHE A 119 0.75 16.57 -9.22
CA PHE A 119 1.37 17.85 -9.55
C PHE A 119 2.81 17.70 -10.03
N ILE A 120 3.52 16.66 -9.58
CA ILE A 120 4.92 16.38 -9.95
C ILE A 120 4.99 15.60 -11.27
N LEU A 121 4.11 14.62 -11.45
CA LEU A 121 4.10 13.66 -12.56
C LEU A 121 3.01 13.96 -13.59
N LYS A 122 2.70 15.24 -13.85
CA LYS A 122 1.52 15.69 -14.60
C LYS A 122 1.18 14.88 -15.86
N GLU A 123 2.18 14.50 -16.65
CA GLU A 123 2.01 13.75 -17.91
C GLU A 123 1.60 12.30 -17.68
N ASN A 124 2.05 11.69 -16.58
CA ASN A 124 1.85 10.27 -16.30
C ASN A 124 0.76 9.99 -15.26
N LEU A 125 0.39 10.99 -14.44
CA LEU A 125 -0.65 10.89 -13.43
C LEU A 125 -1.55 12.15 -13.47
N PRO A 126 -2.58 12.14 -14.32
CA PRO A 126 -3.57 13.22 -14.40
C PRO A 126 -4.28 13.45 -13.07
N LEU A 127 -4.48 14.72 -12.72
CA LEU A 127 -5.17 15.13 -11.48
C LEU A 127 -6.61 14.59 -11.41
N GLU A 128 -7.28 14.42 -12.56
CA GLU A 128 -8.63 13.87 -12.65
C GLU A 128 -8.71 12.45 -12.05
N ILE A 129 -7.73 11.59 -12.37
CA ILE A 129 -7.63 10.25 -11.81
C ILE A 129 -7.46 10.33 -10.30
N SER A 130 -6.58 11.20 -9.83
CA SER A 130 -6.27 11.35 -8.41
C SER A 130 -7.44 11.88 -7.58
N LEU A 131 -8.23 12.80 -8.13
CA LEU A 131 -9.43 13.31 -7.48
C LEU A 131 -10.56 12.27 -7.49
N SER A 132 -10.67 11.45 -8.54
CA SER A 132 -11.67 10.38 -8.63
C SER A 132 -11.47 9.26 -7.58
N LEU A 133 -10.27 9.17 -7.01
CA LEU A 133 -9.91 8.17 -5.99
C LEU A 133 -10.34 8.58 -4.57
N ILE A 134 -10.66 9.86 -4.35
CA ILE A 134 -11.07 10.37 -3.04
C ILE A 134 -12.31 9.62 -2.53
N PRO A 135 -13.43 9.50 -3.28
CA PRO A 135 -14.60 8.75 -2.79
C PRO A 135 -14.28 7.28 -2.49
N ILE A 136 -13.49 6.63 -3.37
CA ILE A 136 -13.11 5.21 -3.25
C ILE A 136 -12.33 4.95 -1.96
N SER A 137 -11.43 5.86 -1.61
CA SER A 137 -10.56 5.73 -0.44
C SER A 137 -11.30 5.68 0.90
N PHE A 138 -12.48 6.30 0.97
CA PHE A 138 -13.34 6.31 2.15
C PHE A 138 -14.37 5.18 2.13
N LEU A 139 -14.77 4.71 0.94
CA LEU A 139 -15.67 3.58 0.80
C LEU A 139 -15.09 2.29 1.38
N ILE A 140 -13.80 2.02 1.16
CA ILE A 140 -13.13 0.80 1.66
C ILE A 140 -13.27 0.67 3.19
N PRO A 141 -12.78 1.61 4.02
CA PRO A 141 -12.93 1.52 5.47
C PRO A 141 -14.39 1.64 5.93
N TYR A 142 -15.25 2.34 5.19
CA TYR A 142 -16.67 2.46 5.51
C TYR A 142 -17.43 1.14 5.38
N PHE A 143 -17.30 0.44 4.25
CA PHE A 143 -17.94 -0.86 4.04
C PHE A 143 -17.42 -1.90 5.03
N SER A 144 -16.11 -1.93 5.28
CA SER A 144 -15.54 -2.84 6.26
C SER A 144 -16.03 -2.57 7.68
N SER A 145 -16.17 -1.29 8.07
CA SER A 145 -16.76 -0.94 9.37
C SER A 145 -18.21 -1.38 9.50
N SER A 146 -18.98 -1.28 8.42
CA SER A 146 -20.41 -1.64 8.41
C SER A 146 -20.57 -3.16 8.53
N TYR A 147 -19.77 -3.92 7.78
CA TYR A 147 -19.75 -5.38 7.82
C TYR A 147 -19.33 -5.93 9.21
N ILE A 148 -18.29 -5.34 9.83
CA ILE A 148 -17.87 -5.76 11.18
C ILE A 148 -19.00 -5.55 12.20
N LYS A 149 -19.72 -4.42 12.12
CA LYS A 149 -20.86 -4.14 13.00
C LYS A 149 -22.00 -5.13 12.80
N GLU A 150 -22.27 -5.55 11.57
CA GLU A 150 -23.27 -6.58 11.29
C GLU A 150 -22.86 -7.94 11.87
N MET A 151 -21.59 -8.35 11.75
CA MET A 151 -21.10 -9.62 12.30
C MET A 151 -21.04 -9.65 13.83
N GLU A 152 -20.77 -8.52 14.49
CA GLU A 152 -20.72 -8.45 15.97
C GLU A 152 -22.11 -8.26 16.59
N GLY A 153 -23.10 -7.83 15.81
CA GLY A 153 -24.49 -7.66 16.22
C GLY A 153 -25.40 -8.88 15.97
N SER A 154 -24.86 -9.95 15.38
CA SER A 154 -25.53 -11.25 15.12
C SER A 154 -24.99 -12.35 16.02
#